data_AF-A0A484VX15-F1
#
_entry.id   AF-A0A484VX15-F1
#
_cell.length_a   1.000
_cell.length_b   1.000
_cell.length_c   1.000
_cell.angle_alpha   90.00
_cell.angle_beta   90.00
_cell.angle_gamma   90.00
#
_symmetry.space_group_name_H-M   'P 1'
#
loop_
_entity.id
_entity.type
_entity.pdbx_description
1 polymer ?
#
loop_
_entity_poly.entity_id
_entity_poly.type
_entity_poly.pdbx_seq_one_letter_code
_entity_poly.pdbx_strand_id
1 'polypeptide(L)'
;MIHSVKVHFAEQDINDLKEISATLERVLNHPDETQARRLMTLEDIVSGYSNVLISLADSHGKTVYHSPGAPDIREFTRDAIPDKDAQGGEVYLLSGPTMMMPGHGHGHMEHSNWRMINLPVGRWLTANRFIRSTSRFRSIFIFITSMI
;
A
#
# COMPACT_ATOMS: atom_id res chain seq x y z
N MET A 1 23.38 -20.22 -7.29
CA MET A 1 23.51 -18.75 -7.43
C MET A 1 22.16 -18.04 -7.67
N ILE A 2 21.00 -18.68 -7.43
CA ILE A 2 19.65 -18.10 -7.68
C ILE A 2 19.00 -17.51 -6.41
N HIS A 3 19.49 -17.89 -5.22
CA HIS A 3 18.92 -17.41 -3.95
C HIS A 3 19.13 -15.90 -3.73
N SER A 4 20.22 -15.34 -4.25
CA SER A 4 20.56 -13.92 -4.03
C SER A 4 19.67 -12.96 -4.83
N VAL A 5 19.13 -13.41 -5.96
CA VAL A 5 18.34 -12.55 -6.86
C VAL A 5 16.94 -12.34 -6.30
N LYS A 6 16.30 -13.38 -5.76
CA LYS A 6 14.97 -13.27 -5.13
C LYS A 6 14.98 -12.36 -3.91
N VAL A 7 16.03 -12.46 -3.08
CA VAL A 7 16.24 -11.57 -1.93
C VAL A 7 16.49 -10.14 -2.40
N HIS A 8 17.29 -9.93 -3.44
CA HIS A 8 17.54 -8.59 -3.97
C HIS A 8 16.25 -7.91 -4.47
N PHE A 9 15.39 -8.64 -5.18
CA PHE A 9 14.07 -8.13 -5.57
C PHE A 9 13.17 -7.86 -4.36
N ALA A 10 13.23 -8.70 -3.32
CA ALA A 10 12.50 -8.44 -2.07
C ALA A 10 12.98 -7.16 -1.40
N GLU A 11 14.29 -6.97 -1.28
CA GLU A 11 14.88 -5.77 -0.68
C GLU A 11 14.52 -4.51 -1.48
N GLN A 12 14.54 -4.58 -2.80
CA GLN A 12 14.15 -3.47 -3.66
C GLN A 12 12.68 -3.12 -3.47
N ASP A 13 11.77 -4.08 -3.60
CA ASP A 13 10.33 -3.87 -3.38
C ASP A 13 10.05 -3.30 -1.98
N ILE A 14 10.77 -3.77 -0.96
CA ILE A 14 10.65 -3.26 0.42
C ILE A 14 11.13 -1.82 0.55
N ASN A 15 12.24 -1.46 -0.11
CA ASN A 15 12.75 -0.09 -0.10
C ASN A 15 11.79 0.86 -0.81
N ASP A 16 11.25 0.45 -1.97
CA ASP A 16 10.23 1.21 -2.69
C ASP A 16 8.96 1.38 -1.84
N LEU A 17 8.48 0.31 -1.21
CA LEU A 17 7.34 0.35 -0.29
C LEU A 17 7.59 1.27 0.91
N LYS A 18 8.81 1.30 1.47
CA LYS A 18 9.19 2.21 2.56
C LYS A 18 9.18 3.67 2.10
N GLU A 19 9.69 3.97 0.91
CA GLU A 19 9.70 5.32 0.36
C GLU A 19 8.28 5.83 0.04
N ILE A 20 7.47 4.98 -0.60
CA ILE A 20 6.07 5.25 -0.89
C ILE A 20 5.32 5.46 0.43
N SER A 21 5.43 4.53 1.40
CA SER A 21 4.72 4.64 2.68
C SER A 21 5.07 5.92 3.44
N ALA A 22 6.34 6.31 3.50
CA ALA A 22 6.75 7.56 4.13
C ALA A 22 6.19 8.80 3.41
N THR A 23 6.05 8.74 2.08
CA THR A 23 5.43 9.81 1.29
C THR A 23 3.93 9.90 1.57
N LEU A 24 3.22 8.78 1.48
CA LEU A 24 1.77 8.71 1.74
C LEU A 24 1.44 9.08 3.19
N GLU A 25 2.26 8.67 4.15
CA GLU A 25 2.10 9.05 5.57
C GLU A 25 2.20 10.56 5.75
N ARG A 26 3.19 11.23 5.13
CA ARG A 26 3.33 12.69 5.20
C ARG A 26 2.12 13.41 4.63
N VAL A 27 1.60 12.96 3.50
CA VAL A 27 0.38 13.49 2.88
C VAL A 27 -0.82 13.31 3.81
N LEU A 28 -1.01 12.10 4.34
CA LEU A 28 -2.14 11.80 5.23
C LEU A 28 -2.04 12.47 6.60
N ASN A 29 -0.85 12.81 7.07
CA ASN A 29 -0.62 13.50 8.33
C ASN A 29 -0.48 15.02 8.20
N HIS A 30 -0.67 15.58 7.00
CA HIS A 30 -0.48 17.01 6.75
C HIS A 30 -1.45 17.89 7.56
N PRO A 31 -0.97 18.68 8.55
CA PRO A 31 -1.84 19.35 9.53
C PRO A 31 -2.79 20.37 8.90
N ASP A 32 -2.36 21.07 7.85
CA ASP A 32 -3.12 22.16 7.21
C ASP A 32 -4.08 21.71 6.10
N GLU A 33 -4.09 20.42 5.74
CA GLU A 33 -4.99 19.91 4.70
C GLU A 33 -6.22 19.24 5.28
N THR A 34 -7.38 19.44 4.63
CA THR A 34 -8.61 18.70 4.93
C THR A 34 -8.47 17.24 4.49
N GLN A 35 -9.21 16.31 5.11
CA GLN A 35 -9.16 14.90 4.69
C GLN A 35 -9.42 14.70 3.19
N ALA A 36 -10.38 15.43 2.63
CA ALA A 36 -10.69 15.38 1.21
C ALA A 36 -9.49 15.82 0.37
N ARG A 37 -8.78 16.87 0.79
CA ARG A 37 -7.58 17.34 0.09
C ARG A 37 -6.44 16.32 0.17
N ARG A 38 -6.21 15.72 1.34
CA ARG A 38 -5.21 14.66 1.52
C ARG A 38 -5.50 13.45 0.64
N LEU A 39 -6.77 13.02 0.57
CA LEU A 39 -7.18 11.93 -0.31
C LEU A 39 -6.99 12.28 -1.79
N MET A 40 -7.32 13.50 -2.22
CA MET A 40 -7.05 13.95 -3.59
C MET A 40 -5.55 13.90 -3.92
N THR A 41 -4.68 14.40 -3.02
CA THR A 41 -3.22 14.36 -3.22
C THR A 41 -2.70 12.92 -3.22
N LEU A 42 -3.24 12.06 -2.36
CA LEU A 42 -2.92 10.64 -2.32
C LEU A 42 -3.30 9.93 -3.62
N GLU A 43 -4.50 10.20 -4.14
CA GLU A 43 -5.00 9.65 -5.39
C GLU A 43 -4.13 10.08 -6.59
N ASP A 44 -3.73 11.35 -6.64
CA ASP A 44 -2.82 11.87 -7.68
C ASP A 44 -1.47 11.14 -7.68
N ILE A 45 -0.86 10.99 -6.49
CA ILE A 45 0.41 10.27 -6.32
C ILE A 45 0.27 8.80 -6.74
N VAL A 46 -0.78 8.13 -6.27
CA VAL A 46 -1.04 6.71 -6.54
C VAL A 46 -1.34 6.46 -8.00
N SER A 47 -2.07 7.36 -8.65
CA SER A 47 -2.33 7.29 -10.09
C SER A 47 -1.05 7.38 -10.92
N GLY A 48 0.03 7.96 -10.38
CA GLY A 48 1.35 7.95 -11.01
C GLY A 48 2.07 6.61 -10.93
N TYR A 49 1.72 5.74 -9.98
CA TYR A 49 2.33 4.42 -9.82
C TYR A 49 1.52 3.34 -10.55
N SER A 50 2.01 2.88 -11.70
CA SER A 50 1.33 1.82 -12.49
C SER A 50 1.43 0.42 -11.87
N ASN A 51 2.33 0.22 -10.92
CA ASN A 51 2.60 -1.05 -10.25
C ASN A 51 2.28 -1.01 -8.75
N VAL A 52 1.59 0.04 -8.28
CA VAL A 52 1.26 0.19 -6.85
C VAL A 52 -0.24 0.36 -6.70
N LEU A 53 -0.78 -0.36 -5.73
CA LEU A 53 -2.16 -0.25 -5.29
C LEU A 53 -2.17 0.12 -3.81
N ILE A 54 -3.15 0.91 -3.41
CA ILE A 54 -3.33 1.27 -2.01
C ILE A 54 -4.76 1.01 -1.57
N SER A 55 -4.93 0.70 -0.30
CA SER A 55 -6.22 0.62 0.35
C SER A 55 -6.13 1.27 1.73
N LEU A 56 -7.04 2.19 2.02
CA LEU A 56 -7.15 2.87 3.31
C LEU A 56 -8.32 2.29 4.08
N ALA A 57 -8.08 1.96 5.34
CA ALA A 57 -9.10 1.54 6.27
C ALA A 57 -9.32 2.58 7.37
N ASP A 58 -10.59 2.75 7.73
CA ASP A 58 -11.00 3.47 8.94
C ASP A 58 -10.69 2.63 10.20
N SER A 59 -10.79 3.26 11.37
CA SER A 59 -10.77 2.60 12.68
C SER A 59 -11.63 1.34 12.84
N HIS A 60 -12.73 1.22 12.09
CA HIS A 60 -13.58 0.02 12.09
C HIS A 60 -13.09 -1.10 11.17
N GLY A 61 -11.93 -0.95 10.52
CA GLY A 61 -11.45 -1.89 9.50
C GLY A 61 -12.27 -1.86 8.21
N LYS A 62 -13.11 -0.83 8.01
CA LYS A 62 -13.87 -0.62 6.77
C LYS A 62 -13.01 0.14 5.77
N THR A 63 -12.97 -0.33 4.53
CA THR A 63 -12.29 0.38 3.45
C THR A 63 -12.97 1.72 3.21
N VAL A 64 -12.21 2.80 3.29
CA VAL A 64 -12.67 4.17 3.03
C VAL A 64 -12.19 4.71 1.70
N TYR A 65 -11.08 4.17 1.19
CA TYR A 65 -10.54 4.50 -0.11
C TYR A 65 -9.71 3.32 -0.63
N HIS A 66 -9.75 3.05 -1.93
CA HIS A 66 -8.85 2.12 -2.59
C HIS A 66 -8.48 2.70 -3.96
N SER A 67 -7.34 2.26 -4.51
CA SER A 67 -6.93 2.68 -5.84
C SER A 67 -7.99 2.32 -6.90
N PRO A 68 -8.31 3.24 -7.83
CA PRO A 68 -9.14 2.93 -8.99
C PRO A 68 -8.38 1.98 -9.94
N GLY A 69 -9.11 1.06 -10.59
CA GLY A 69 -8.52 0.13 -11.58
C GLY A 69 -8.21 -1.28 -11.06
N ALA A 70 -8.41 -1.55 -9.76
CA ALA A 70 -8.39 -2.89 -9.20
C ALA A 70 -9.52 -3.07 -8.16
N PRO A 71 -10.05 -4.30 -7.98
CA PRO A 71 -10.93 -4.58 -6.86
C PRO A 71 -10.21 -4.39 -5.53
N ASP A 72 -10.96 -4.25 -4.44
CA ASP A 72 -10.38 -4.03 -3.12
C ASP A 72 -9.51 -5.22 -2.69
N ILE A 73 -8.19 -5.02 -2.71
CA ILE A 73 -7.19 -6.07 -2.42
C ILE A 73 -7.31 -6.54 -0.97
N ARG A 74 -8.01 -5.80 -0.11
CA ARG A 74 -8.27 -6.25 1.26
C ARG A 74 -9.03 -7.56 1.33
N GLU A 75 -9.78 -7.95 0.30
CA GLU A 75 -10.38 -9.28 0.21
C GLU A 75 -9.31 -10.40 0.19
N PHE A 76 -8.15 -10.13 -0.41
CA PHE A 76 -7.03 -11.06 -0.56
C PHE A 76 -6.09 -11.05 0.65
N THR A 77 -6.19 -10.06 1.54
CA THR A 77 -5.36 -10.02 2.76
C THR A 77 -5.61 -11.19 3.70
N ARG A 78 -6.75 -11.88 3.57
CA ARG A 78 -7.07 -13.09 4.34
C ARG A 78 -6.21 -14.28 3.94
N ASP A 79 -5.78 -14.31 2.67
CA ASP A 79 -4.94 -15.35 2.08
C ASP A 79 -3.47 -14.91 1.99
N ALA A 80 -3.14 -13.75 2.56
CA ALA A 80 -1.79 -13.21 2.51
C ALA A 80 -0.82 -14.09 3.32
N ILE A 81 0.32 -14.43 2.71
CA ILE A 81 1.36 -15.26 3.30
C ILE A 81 2.53 -14.35 3.69
N PRO A 82 3.14 -14.50 4.88
CA PRO A 82 4.32 -13.72 5.23
C PRO A 82 5.45 -13.94 4.20
N ASP A 83 6.08 -12.85 3.76
CA ASP A 83 7.22 -12.93 2.83
C ASP A 83 8.45 -13.44 3.58
N LYS A 84 8.85 -14.68 3.30
CA LYS A 84 10.05 -15.31 3.87
C LYS A 84 11.36 -14.68 3.40
N ASP A 85 11.33 -14.00 2.26
CA ASP A 85 12.50 -13.34 1.66
C ASP A 85 12.66 -11.90 2.19
N ALA A 86 11.62 -11.34 2.82
CA ALA A 86 11.66 -10.07 3.52
C ALA A 86 12.30 -10.22 4.91
N GLN A 87 13.60 -9.88 5.03
CA GLN A 87 14.30 -9.93 6.31
C GLN A 87 13.83 -8.79 7.24
N GLY A 88 12.85 -9.08 8.10
CA GLY A 88 12.53 -8.25 9.28
C GLY A 88 11.49 -7.15 9.06
N GLY A 89 10.52 -7.33 8.16
CA GLY A 89 9.36 -6.42 8.01
C GLY A 89 8.03 -7.17 8.03
N GLU A 90 6.95 -6.48 8.41
CA GLU A 90 5.56 -6.96 8.27
C GLU A 90 5.13 -6.91 6.79
N VAL A 91 5.85 -7.67 5.96
CA VAL A 91 5.65 -7.78 4.51
C VAL A 91 4.93 -9.10 4.23
N TYR A 92 3.88 -9.02 3.43
CA TYR A 92 3.05 -10.16 3.06
C TYR A 92 2.97 -10.28 1.54
N LEU A 93 2.98 -11.51 1.04
CA LEU A 93 2.74 -11.86 -0.34
C LEU A 93 1.26 -12.20 -0.53
N LEU A 94 0.66 -11.60 -1.54
CA LEU A 94 -0.71 -11.87 -1.96
C LEU A 94 -0.70 -12.38 -3.40
N SER A 95 -1.45 -13.44 -3.64
CA SER A 95 -1.74 -13.93 -4.98
C SER A 95 -3.13 -13.44 -5.39
N GLY A 96 -3.16 -12.37 -6.18
CA GLY A 96 -4.36 -11.68 -6.63
C GLY A 96 -4.63 -10.34 -5.90
N PRO A 97 -5.47 -9.46 -6.48
CA PRO A 97 -6.23 -9.64 -7.73
C PRO A 97 -5.38 -9.39 -8.98
N THR A 98 -5.77 -9.99 -10.11
CA THR A 98 -5.20 -9.65 -11.41
C THR A 98 -5.62 -8.24 -11.80
N MET A 99 -4.66 -7.31 -11.86
CA MET A 99 -4.92 -5.95 -12.37
C MET A 99 -5.07 -6.00 -13.90
N MET A 100 -6.26 -5.68 -14.41
CA MET A 100 -6.49 -5.57 -15.85
C MET A 100 -6.05 -4.18 -16.33
N MET A 101 -4.88 -4.07 -16.93
CA MET A 101 -4.49 -2.85 -17.64
C MET A 101 -5.20 -2.79 -19.00
N PRO A 102 -6.04 -1.79 -19.28
CA PRO A 102 -6.66 -1.65 -20.59
C PRO A 102 -5.59 -1.21 -21.60
N GLY A 103 -5.29 -2.06 -22.60
CA GLY A 103 -4.69 -1.59 -23.84
C GLY A 103 -3.48 -2.30 -24.44
N HIS A 104 -3.07 -3.52 -24.06
CA HIS A 104 -1.99 -4.23 -24.79
C HIS A 104 -2.28 -5.72 -25.01
N GLY A 105 -2.27 -6.13 -26.29
CA GLY A 105 -2.39 -7.51 -26.73
C GLY A 105 -1.07 -8.29 -26.65
N HIS A 106 -1.21 -9.60 -26.43
CA HIS A 106 -0.25 -10.68 -26.72
C HIS A 106 1.11 -10.71 -25.98
N GLY A 107 1.20 -10.16 -24.76
CA GLY A 107 2.42 -10.25 -23.93
C GLY A 107 2.18 -10.01 -22.43
N HIS A 108 1.08 -10.53 -21.91
CA HIS A 108 0.52 -10.19 -20.59
C HIS A 108 1.53 -10.48 -19.46
N MET A 109 2.14 -9.44 -18.88
CA MET A 109 2.66 -9.52 -17.50
C MET A 109 1.44 -9.48 -16.59
N GLU A 110 0.96 -10.66 -16.20
CA GLU A 110 -0.12 -10.78 -15.22
C GLU A 110 0.40 -10.24 -13.88
N HIS A 111 -0.06 -9.06 -13.48
CA HIS A 111 0.20 -8.53 -12.14
C HIS A 111 -0.73 -9.26 -11.16
N SER A 112 -0.41 -10.53 -10.93
CA SER A 112 -1.19 -11.45 -10.10
C SER A 112 -0.48 -11.73 -8.76
N ASN A 113 0.72 -11.18 -8.54
CA ASN A 113 1.45 -11.26 -7.27
C ASN A 113 1.73 -9.87 -6.74
N TRP A 114 1.44 -9.67 -5.46
CA TRP A 114 1.57 -8.39 -4.77
C TRP A 114 2.33 -8.56 -3.47
N ARG A 115 3.23 -7.62 -3.16
CA ARG A 115 3.82 -7.45 -1.84
C ARG A 115 3.10 -6.35 -1.11
N MET A 116 2.58 -6.66 0.06
CA MET A 116 1.87 -5.73 0.93
C MET A 116 2.69 -5.39 2.16
N ILE A 117 2.68 -4.12 2.51
CA ILE A 117 2.94 -3.68 3.88
C ILE A 117 1.69 -3.01 4.45
N ASN A 118 1.54 -3.12 5.77
CA ASN A 118 0.53 -2.38 6.51
C ASN A 118 1.24 -1.37 7.42
N LEU A 119 0.75 -0.13 7.43
CA LEU A 119 1.27 0.93 8.29
C LEU A 119 0.08 1.60 9.00
N PRO A 120 0.14 1.79 10.32
CA PRO A 120 -0.83 2.62 11.02
C PRO A 120 -0.63 4.09 10.63
N VAL A 121 -1.59 4.67 9.91
CA VAL A 121 -1.63 6.10 9.56
C VAL A 121 -2.67 6.80 10.41
N GLY A 122 -2.36 8.00 10.87
CA GLY A 122 -3.22 8.72 11.81
C GLY A 122 -2.58 8.79 13.18
N ARG A 123 -1.75 9.83 13.34
CA ARG A 123 -1.19 10.36 14.58
C ARG A 123 -1.10 9.38 15.77
N TRP A 124 0.00 8.65 15.83
CA TRP A 124 0.68 8.36 17.09
C TRP A 124 1.55 9.57 17.46
N LEU A 125 0.97 10.52 18.19
CA LEU A 125 1.74 11.41 19.06
C LEU A 125 1.18 11.23 20.47
N THR A 126 1.68 10.21 21.13
CA THR A 126 1.60 10.05 22.58
C THR A 126 2.53 11.09 23.22
N ALA A 127 2.07 12.34 23.34
CA ALA A 127 2.48 13.31 24.37
C ALA A 127 1.81 14.65 24.08
N ASN A 128 1.11 15.18 25.07
CA ASN A 128 0.42 16.47 25.10
C ASN A 128 -0.92 16.62 24.35
N ARG A 129 -1.97 16.49 25.17
CA ARG A 129 -2.99 17.52 25.41
C ARG A 129 -3.80 17.98 24.18
N PHE A 130 -5.05 17.48 24.15
CA PHE A 130 -6.23 18.23 23.75
C PHE A 130 -6.18 18.86 22.34
N ILE A 131 -6.18 18.04 21.29
CA ILE A 131 -6.75 18.48 20.02
C ILE A 131 -7.67 17.38 19.50
N ARG A 132 -8.98 17.64 19.60
CA ARG A 132 -10.01 16.96 18.81
C ARG A 132 -9.61 17.09 17.34
N SER A 133 -9.05 16.05 16.75
CA SER A 133 -8.84 16.03 15.31
C SER A 133 -9.36 14.71 14.79
N THR A 134 -10.47 14.84 14.10
CA THR A 134 -11.26 13.86 13.37
C THR A 134 -10.43 13.24 12.24
N SER A 135 -9.35 12.51 12.54
CA SER A 135 -8.69 11.66 11.55
C SER A 135 -9.33 10.28 11.61
N ARG A 136 -10.10 9.96 10.56
CA ARG A 136 -10.84 8.69 10.42
C ARG A 136 -9.95 7.54 9.93
N PHE A 137 -8.84 7.84 9.25
CA PHE A 137 -7.88 6.84 8.78
C PHE A 137 -7.09 6.27 9.97
N ARG A 138 -7.02 4.94 10.05
CA ARG A 138 -6.20 4.23 11.05
C ARG A 138 -5.10 3.38 10.45
N SER A 139 -5.32 2.85 9.25
CA SER A 139 -4.38 1.94 8.60
C SER A 139 -4.35 2.17 7.10
N ILE A 140 -3.15 2.25 6.54
CA ILE A 140 -2.92 2.19 5.10
C ILE A 140 -2.28 0.85 4.76
N PHE A 141 -2.79 0.25 3.71
CA PHE A 141 -2.26 -0.96 3.09
C PHE A 141 -1.69 -0.54 1.73
N ILE A 142 -0.42 -0.82 1.51
CA ILE A 142 0.28 -0.46 0.28
C ILE A 142 0.74 -1.77 -0.35
N PHE A 143 0.41 -1.94 -1.62
CA PHE A 143 0.65 -3.14 -2.39
C PHE A 143 1.50 -2.78 -3.61
N ILE A 144 2.63 -3.45 -3.80
CA ILE A 144 3.46 -3.31 -5.00
C ILE A 144 3.42 -4.62 -5.79
N THR A 145 3.35 -4.54 -7.11
CA THR A 145 3.46 -5.73 -7.97
C THR A 145 4.81 -6.38 -7.74
N SER A 146 4.81 -7.68 -7.43
CA SER A 146 6.03 -8.43 -7.21
C SER A 146 6.40 -9.27 -8.44
N MET A 147 7.64 -9.16 -8.91
CA MET A 147 8.15 -9.85 -10.12
C MET A 147 8.75 -11.25 -9.85
N ILE A 148 8.41 -11.90 -8.74
CA ILE A 148 8.98 -13.20 -8.31
C ILE A 148 8.32 -14.42 -8.95
#